data_AF-A0A0B2PVY4-F1
#
_entry.id   AF-A0A0B2PVY4-F1
#
_cell.length_a   1.000
_cell.length_b   1.000
_cell.length_c   1.000
_cell.angle_alpha   90.00
_cell.angle_beta   90.00
_cell.angle_gamma   90.00
#
_symmetry.space_group_name_H-M   'P 1'
#
loop_
_entity.id
_entity.type
_entity.pdbx_description
1 polymer ?
#
loop_
_entity_poly.entity_id
_entity_poly.type
_entity_poly.pdbx_seq_one_letter_code
_entity_poly.pdbx_strand_id
1 'polypeptide(L)' 'TKHLDIDCHLVRKKSQEGLMLLRSVPSSNQLADIFTKSLPPRLFHDNVSKLQLLDVFVPPACGGLLE' A
#
# COMPACT_ATOMS: atom_id res chain seq x y z
N THR A 1 15.55 11.97 -14.86
CA THR A 1 16.08 13.00 -13.92
C THR A 1 17.14 12.33 -13.08
N LYS A 2 18.32 12.97 -12.91
CA LYS A 2 19.50 12.37 -12.23
C LYS A 2 19.22 11.78 -10.84
N HIS A 3 18.17 12.25 -10.14
CA HIS A 3 17.81 11.79 -8.80
C HIS A 3 17.32 10.34 -8.76
N LEU A 4 16.51 9.91 -9.74
CA LEU A 4 15.98 8.53 -9.79
C LEU A 4 17.10 7.49 -9.97
N ASP A 5 18.13 7.84 -10.74
CA ASP A 5 19.26 6.96 -10.99
C ASP A 5 20.11 6.75 -9.72
N ILE A 6 20.29 7.81 -8.92
CA ILE A 6 21.00 7.77 -7.64
C ILE A 6 20.25 6.90 -6.63
N ASP A 7 18.93 7.09 -6.50
CA ASP A 7 18.09 6.34 -5.56
C ASP A 7 18.11 4.85 -5.88
N CYS A 8 17.96 4.50 -7.16
CA CYS A 8 18.01 3.11 -7.63
C CYS A 8 19.37 2.45 -7.32
N HIS A 9 20.48 3.16 -7.58
CA HIS A 9 21.82 2.64 -7.30
C HIS A 9 22.05 2.43 -5.80
N LEU A 10 21.61 3.37 -4.97
CA LEU A 10 21.72 3.26 -3.51
C LEU A 10 20.94 2.05 -2.98
N VAL A 11 19.66 1.90 -3.37
CA VAL A 11 18.82 0.76 -2.95
C VAL A 11 19.44 -0.56 -3.38
N ARG A 12 19.94 -0.66 -4.62
CA ARG A 12 20.62 -1.86 -5.12
C ARG A 12 21.86 -2.19 -4.29
N LYS A 13 22.72 -1.21 -4.03
CA LYS A 13 23.94 -1.40 -3.23
C LYS A 13 23.58 -1.88 -1.82
N LYS A 14 22.61 -1.25 -1.17
CA LYS A 14 22.15 -1.64 0.18
C LYS A 14 21.54 -3.04 0.23
N SER A 15 20.83 -3.44 -0.82
CA SER A 15 20.33 -4.81 -0.94
C SER A 15 21.47 -5.83 -1.11
N GLN A 16 22.47 -5.53 -1.94
CA GLN A 16 23.66 -6.39 -2.12
C GLN A 16 24.53 -6.50 -0.86
N GLU A 17 24.60 -5.43 -0.06
CA GLU A 17 25.23 -5.42 1.27
C GLU A 17 24.46 -6.25 2.32
N GLY A 18 23.27 -6.78 1.97
CA GLY A 18 22.43 -7.57 2.88
C GLY A 18 21.67 -6.73 3.92
N LEU A 19 21.69 -5.39 3.79
CA LEU A 19 21.00 -4.48 4.71
C LEU A 19 19.48 -4.41 4.47
N MET A 20 19.02 -4.90 3.31
CA MET A 20 17.59 -4.98 2.96
C MET A 20 17.31 -6.14 2.01
N LEU A 21 16.21 -6.85 2.25
CA LEU A 21 15.72 -7.92 1.37
C LEU A 21 14.60 -7.38 0.48
N LEU A 22 14.75 -7.50 -0.83
CA LEU A 22 13.69 -7.19 -1.78
C LEU A 22 12.79 -8.42 -1.96
N ARG A 23 11.53 -8.29 -1.56
CA ARG A 23 10.50 -9.31 -1.81
C ARG A 23 9.51 -8.80 -2.84
N SER A 24 9.21 -9.64 -3.83
CA SER A 24 8.11 -9.36 -4.74
C SER A 24 6.79 -9.40 -3.98
N VAL A 25 5.99 -8.33 -4.13
CA VAL A 25 4.64 -8.24 -3.58
C VAL A 25 3.68 -8.35 -4.76
N PRO A 26 2.72 -9.30 -4.75
CA PRO A 26 1.67 -9.34 -5.75
C PRO A 26 0.91 -8.01 -5.79
N SER A 27 0.50 -7.54 -6.98
CA SER A 27 -0.20 -6.26 -7.10
C SER A 27 -1.48 -6.19 -6.25
N SER A 28 -2.17 -7.32 -6.08
CA SER A 28 -3.34 -7.44 -5.20
C SER A 28 -3.02 -7.21 -3.72
N ASN A 29 -1.75 -7.25 -3.31
CA ASN A 29 -1.31 -7.00 -1.94
C ASN A 29 -0.45 -5.73 -1.81
N GLN A 30 -0.26 -4.99 -2.91
CA GLN A 30 0.55 -3.77 -2.94
C GLN A 30 -0.33 -2.54 -2.65
N LEU A 31 -0.74 -2.37 -1.40
CA LEU A 31 -1.69 -1.31 -0.99
C LEU A 31 -1.21 0.10 -1.35
N ALA A 32 0.09 0.37 -1.35
CA ALA A 32 0.65 1.67 -1.71
C ALA A 32 0.32 2.11 -3.14
N ASP A 33 -0.01 1.18 -4.03
CA ASP A 33 -0.33 1.47 -5.42
C ASP A 33 -1.60 2.32 -5.55
N ILE A 34 -2.55 2.24 -4.61
CA ILE A 34 -3.77 3.06 -4.64
C ILE A 34 -3.47 4.56 -4.50
N PHE A 35 -2.34 4.91 -3.88
CA PHE A 35 -1.94 6.30 -3.62
C PHE A 35 -0.94 6.83 -4.65
N THR A 36 -0.32 5.94 -5.43
CA THR A 36 0.82 6.28 -6.29
C THR A 36 0.56 6.01 -7.77
N LYS A 37 -0.48 5.25 -8.10
CA LYS A 37 -0.79 4.81 -9.47
C LYS A 37 -2.28 4.93 -9.76
N SER A 38 -2.62 5.09 -11.04
CA SER A 38 -3.97 4.81 -11.53
C SER A 38 -4.15 3.30 -11.71
N LEU A 39 -5.10 2.71 -10.99
CA LEU A 39 -5.35 1.27 -11.01
C LEU A 39 -6.66 0.91 -11.75
N PRO A 40 -6.74 -0.27 -12.39
CA PRO A 40 -8.01 -0.79 -12.88
C PRO A 40 -9.02 -0.93 -11.73
N PRO A 41 -10.33 -0.71 -11.98
CA PRO A 41 -11.34 -0.70 -10.92
C PRO A 41 -11.31 -1.92 -9.99
N ARG A 42 -11.15 -3.13 -10.56
CA ARG A 42 -11.06 -4.37 -9.78
C ARG A 42 -9.91 -4.32 -8.76
N LEU A 43 -8.69 -4.00 -9.21
CA LEU A 43 -7.52 -3.97 -8.34
C LEU A 43 -7.59 -2.84 -7.31
N PHE A 44 -8.19 -1.71 -7.68
CA PHE A 44 -8.45 -0.62 -6.74
C PHE A 44 -9.39 -1.07 -5.63
N HIS A 45 -10.55 -1.66 -5.97
CA HIS A 45 -11.51 -2.15 -4.98
C HIS A 45 -10.94 -3.26 -4.08
N ASP A 46 -10.19 -4.20 -4.66
CA ASP A 46 -9.53 -5.27 -3.89
C ASP A 46 -8.55 -4.69 -2.85
N ASN A 47 -7.76 -3.68 -3.23
CA ASN A 47 -6.82 -3.02 -2.31
C ASN A 47 -7.53 -2.13 -1.29
N VAL A 48 -8.54 -1.36 -1.69
CA VAL A 48 -9.32 -0.48 -0.80
C VAL A 48 -10.05 -1.27 0.28
N SER A 49 -10.60 -2.44 -0.04
CA SER A 49 -11.30 -3.29 0.93
C SER A 49 -10.42 -3.69 2.13
N LYS A 50 -9.09 -3.69 1.95
CA LYS A 50 -8.11 -4.07 2.97
C LYS A 50 -7.72 -2.93 3.90
N LEU A 51 -8.12 -1.69 3.60
CA LEU A 51 -7.77 -0.50 4.39
C LEU A 51 -8.68 -0.24 5.58
N GLN A 52 -9.78 -1.00 5.71
CA GLN A 52 -10.77 -0.83 6.80
C GLN A 52 -11.22 0.64 6.94
N LEU A 53 -11.55 1.28 5.81
CA LEU A 53 -11.98 2.67 5.80
C LEU A 53 -13.30 2.85 6.55
N LEU A 54 -13.37 3.89 7.38
CA LEU A 54 -14.58 4.28 8.09
C LEU A 54 -15.42 5.21 7.20
N ASP A 55 -16.71 4.93 7.11
CA ASP A 55 -17.67 5.87 6.53
C ASP A 55 -18.06 6.89 7.61
N VAL A 56 -17.57 8.11 7.47
CA VAL A 56 -17.84 9.22 8.42
C VAL A 56 -19.24 9.81 8.28
N PHE A 57 -19.98 9.44 7.23
CA PHE A 57 -21.35 9.87 7.00
C PHE A 57 -22.38 8.85 7.49
N VAL A 58 -21.93 7.62 7.80
CA VAL A 58 -22.74 6.65 8.53
C VAL A 58 -22.63 6.99 10.01
N PRO A 59 -23.72 7.44 10.67
CA PRO A 59 -23.69 7.66 12.11
C PRO A 59 -23.29 6.35 12.78
N PRO A 60 -22.38 6.37 13.79
CA PRO A 60 -22.08 5.17 14.54
C PRO A 60 -23.40 4.61 15.06
N ALA A 61 -23.67 3.34 14.77
CA ALA A 61 -24.88 2.71 15.24
C ALA A 61 -24.90 2.83 16.77
N CYS A 62 -25.75 3.69 17.31
CA CYS A 62 -26.03 3.74 18.74
C CYS A 62 -26.68 2.41 19.10
N GLY A 63 -25.88 1.42 19.53
CA GLY A 63 -26.38 0.09 19.80
C GLY A 63 -25.32 -0.90 20.28
N GLY A 64 -25.07 -0.88 21.60
CA GLY A 64 -24.75 -2.06 22.39
C GLY A 64 -23.31 -2.56 22.37
N LEU A 65 -22.50 -2.09 23.31
CA LEU A 65 -21.40 -2.88 23.86
C LEU A 65 -22.04 -4.10 24.56
N LEU A 66 -21.92 -5.28 23.95
CA LEU A 66 -21.97 -6.53 24.69
C LEU A 66 -20.60 -6.73 25.32
N GLU A 67 -20.44 -6.24 26.54
CA GLU A 67 -19.88 -6.94 27.71
C GLU A 67 -20.40 -6.27 28.99
#